data_AF-A0A2M8NQP2-F1
#
_entry.id   AF-A0A2M8NQP2-F1
#
_cell.length_a   1.000
_cell.length_b   1.000
_cell.length_c   1.000
_cell.angle_alpha   90.00
_cell.angle_beta   90.00
_cell.angle_gamma   90.00
#
_symmetry.space_group_name_H-M   'P 1'
#
loop_
_entity.id
_entity.type
_entity.pdbx_description
1 polymer ?
#
loop_
_entity_poly.entity_id
_entity_poly.type
_entity_poly.pdbx_seq_one_letter_code
_entity_poly.pdbx_strand_id
1 'polypeptide(L)'
;MTLADLLIFIAGGLVYALIVPKRLRGWALLIASIYAIYALQPALDVRFLDFGLPTATLALAVYGWILTRVQGQPFSRADAAALVIAVGMALLLTLPRYVALPVNPTSRPPEVGVVLIGLALAAGLGALIALLA
;
A
#
# COMPACT_ATOMS: atom_id res chain seq x y z
N MET A 1 -1.21 -15.20 16.89
CA MET A 1 -0.07 -15.88 16.26
C MET A 1 0.04 -17.29 16.82
N THR A 2 -0.67 -18.20 16.18
CA THR A 2 -0.69 -19.64 16.48
C THR A 2 0.02 -20.41 15.36
N LEU A 3 0.26 -21.71 15.57
CA LEU A 3 0.79 -22.59 14.51
C LEU A 3 -0.14 -22.63 13.28
N ALA A 4 -1.45 -22.46 13.48
CA ALA A 4 -2.41 -22.39 12.39
C ALA A 4 -2.20 -21.15 11.52
N ASP A 5 -1.91 -19.99 12.11
CA ASP A 5 -1.63 -18.75 11.37
C ASP A 5 -0.41 -18.92 10.45
N LEU A 6 0.66 -19.55 10.97
CA LEU A 6 1.85 -19.86 10.18
C LEU A 6 1.55 -20.82 9.01
N LEU A 7 0.77 -21.88 9.26
CA LEU A 7 0.37 -22.81 8.22
C LEU A 7 -0.45 -22.12 7.11
N ILE A 8 -1.33 -21.19 7.47
CA ILE A 8 -2.12 -20.40 6.52
C ILE A 8 -1.19 -19.56 5.63
N PHE A 9 -0.20 -18.87 6.20
CA PHE A 9 0.76 -18.09 5.42
C PHE A 9 1.63 -18.96 4.50
N ILE A 10 2.09 -20.12 4.98
CA ILE A 10 2.87 -21.07 4.18
C ILE A 10 2.03 -21.59 3.01
N ALA A 11 0.80 -22.05 3.28
CA ALA A 11 -0.10 -22.54 2.26
C ALA A 11 -0.41 -21.45 1.22
N GLY A 12 -0.70 -20.23 1.67
CA GLY A 12 -0.90 -19.07 0.79
C GLY A 12 0.32 -18.78 -0.08
N GLY A 13 1.54 -18.83 0.50
CA GLY A 13 2.80 -18.67 -0.22
C GLY A 13 3.03 -19.75 -1.29
N LEU A 14 2.71 -21.01 -0.99
CA LEU A 14 2.80 -22.12 -1.95
C LEU A 14 1.80 -21.97 -3.10
N VAL A 15 0.54 -21.62 -2.79
CA VAL A 15 -0.50 -21.35 -3.78
C VAL A 15 -0.07 -20.20 -4.68
N TYR A 16 0.43 -19.10 -4.09
CA TYR A 16 1.00 -17.98 -4.83
C TYR A 16 2.15 -18.42 -5.76
N ALA A 17 3.09 -19.23 -5.26
CA ALA A 17 4.22 -19.70 -6.05
C ALA A 17 3.81 -20.59 -7.23
N LEU A 18 2.74 -21.38 -7.05
CA LEU A 18 2.24 -22.31 -8.06
C LEU A 18 1.41 -21.61 -9.14
N ILE A 19 0.53 -20.68 -8.73
CA ILE A 19 -0.46 -20.06 -9.62
C ILE A 19 0.11 -18.83 -10.34
N VAL A 20 0.91 -18.00 -9.66
CA VAL A 20 1.31 -16.70 -10.22
C VAL A 20 2.49 -16.84 -11.20
N PRO A 21 2.32 -16.42 -12.47
CA PRO A 21 3.39 -16.49 -13.48
C PRO A 21 4.63 -15.70 -13.04
N LYS A 22 5.83 -16.22 -13.35
CA LYS A 22 7.12 -15.62 -12.92
C LYS A 22 7.23 -14.12 -13.21
N ARG A 23 6.68 -13.65 -14.33
CA ARG A 23 6.69 -12.22 -14.74
C ARG A 23 5.80 -11.32 -13.88
N LEU A 24 4.72 -11.87 -13.30
CA LEU A 24 3.75 -11.13 -12.50
C LEU A 24 3.99 -11.26 -11.00
N ARG A 25 4.85 -12.18 -10.58
CA ARG A 25 5.15 -12.47 -9.17
C ARG A 25 5.42 -11.21 -8.33
N GLY A 26 6.35 -10.37 -8.79
CA GLY A 26 6.67 -9.12 -8.09
C GLY A 26 5.47 -8.18 -7.96
N TRP A 27 4.70 -8.01 -9.03
CA TRP A 27 3.52 -7.13 -9.05
C TRP A 27 2.37 -7.66 -8.18
N ALA A 28 2.12 -8.97 -8.23
CA ALA A 28 1.13 -9.63 -7.39
C ALA A 28 1.50 -9.51 -5.91
N LEU A 29 2.78 -9.69 -5.56
CA LEU A 29 3.27 -9.48 -4.20
C LEU A 29 3.16 -8.03 -3.76
N LEU A 30 3.44 -7.06 -4.62
CA LEU A 30 3.28 -5.64 -4.30
C LEU A 30 1.81 -5.33 -3.96
N ILE A 31 0.88 -5.73 -4.84
CA ILE A 31 -0.55 -5.49 -4.66
C ILE A 31 -1.07 -6.20 -3.41
N ALA A 32 -0.71 -7.48 -3.23
CA ALA A 32 -1.10 -8.27 -2.08
C ALA A 32 -0.54 -7.71 -0.77
N SER A 33 0.72 -7.27 -0.77
CA SER A 33 1.35 -6.64 0.40
C SER A 33 0.65 -5.36 0.79
N ILE A 34 0.37 -4.47 -0.17
CA ILE A 34 -0.35 -3.22 0.11
C ILE A 34 -1.73 -3.55 0.67
N TYR A 35 -2.50 -4.41 0.00
CA TYR A 35 -3.82 -4.83 0.49
C TYR A 35 -3.76 -5.39 1.91
N ALA A 36 -2.78 -6.25 2.19
CA ALA A 36 -2.62 -6.88 3.51
C ALA A 36 -2.35 -5.86 4.62
N ILE A 37 -1.56 -4.82 4.38
CA ILE A 37 -1.29 -3.78 5.41
C ILE A 37 -2.61 -3.07 5.80
N TYR A 38 -3.49 -2.77 4.84
CA TYR A 38 -4.78 -2.16 5.14
C TYR A 38 -5.78 -3.15 5.76
N ALA A 39 -5.79 -4.40 5.30
CA ALA A 39 -6.76 -5.41 5.73
C ALA A 39 -6.44 -6.04 7.10
N LEU A 40 -5.16 -6.14 7.46
CA LEU A 40 -4.70 -6.83 8.68
C LEU A 40 -4.39 -5.89 9.85
N GLN A 41 -4.53 -4.59 9.65
CA GLN A 41 -4.38 -3.65 10.75
C GLN A 41 -5.53 -3.79 11.76
N PRO A 42 -5.30 -3.43 13.04
CA PRO A 42 -6.39 -3.36 14.00
C PRO A 42 -7.38 -2.25 13.61
N ALA A 43 -8.67 -2.50 13.86
CA ALA A 43 -9.68 -1.45 13.81
C ALA A 43 -9.39 -0.41 14.90
N LEU A 44 -9.44 0.87 14.54
CA LEU A 44 -9.18 1.99 15.44
C LEU A 44 -10.43 2.85 15.58
N ASP A 45 -10.68 3.33 16.80
CA ASP A 45 -11.85 4.17 17.09
C ASP A 45 -11.71 5.60 16.53
N VAL A 46 -10.46 6.05 16.34
CA VAL A 46 -10.18 7.37 15.77
C VAL A 46 -10.50 7.35 14.28
N ARG A 47 -11.36 8.29 13.86
CA ARG A 47 -11.87 8.38 12.49
C ARG A 47 -10.73 8.42 11.48
N PHE A 48 -10.78 7.50 10.52
CA PHE A 48 -9.82 7.34 9.41
C PHE A 48 -8.40 6.98 9.82
N LEU A 49 -8.12 6.75 11.10
CA LEU A 49 -6.76 6.44 11.54
C LEU A 49 -6.34 5.03 11.12
N ASP A 50 -7.29 4.10 11.07
CA ASP A 50 -7.12 2.80 10.42
C ASP A 50 -6.80 2.98 8.93
N PHE A 51 -7.35 3.94 8.20
CA PHE A 51 -6.87 4.16 6.83
C PHE A 51 -5.51 4.91 6.78
N GLY A 52 -5.35 5.91 7.64
CA GLY A 52 -4.24 6.87 7.60
C GLY A 52 -2.89 6.26 7.94
N LEU A 53 -2.83 5.38 8.95
CA LEU A 53 -1.57 4.77 9.38
C LEU A 53 -0.94 3.87 8.29
N PRO A 54 -1.66 2.91 7.67
CA PRO A 54 -1.17 2.18 6.50
C PRO A 54 -0.71 3.08 5.36
N THR A 55 -1.45 4.16 5.09
CA THR A 55 -1.10 5.11 4.03
C THR A 55 0.22 5.82 4.34
N ALA A 56 0.43 6.21 5.60
CA ALA A 56 1.70 6.78 6.05
C ALA A 56 2.84 5.76 5.97
N THR A 57 2.61 4.50 6.33
CA THR A 57 3.61 3.42 6.16
C THR A 57 4.00 3.22 4.70
N LEU A 58 3.00 3.23 3.80
CA LEU A 58 3.26 3.12 2.36
C LEU A 58 4.07 4.31 1.84
N ALA A 59 3.74 5.54 2.28
CA ALA A 59 4.51 6.73 1.95
C ALA A 59 5.95 6.64 2.46
N LEU A 60 6.16 6.21 3.71
CA LEU A 60 7.50 5.99 4.27
C LEU A 60 8.30 4.94 3.50
N ALA A 61 7.66 3.86 3.07
CA ALA A 61 8.33 2.85 2.24
C ALA A 61 8.78 3.43 0.89
N VAL A 62 7.93 4.23 0.24
CA VAL A 62 8.27 4.94 -1.01
C VAL A 62 9.43 5.92 -0.78
N TYR A 63 9.38 6.75 0.26
CA TYR A 63 10.45 7.71 0.55
C TYR A 63 11.75 7.02 0.96
N GLY A 64 11.67 5.97 1.78
CA GLY A 64 12.83 5.16 2.13
C GLY A 64 13.51 4.61 0.89
N TRP A 65 12.75 4.11 -0.09
CA TRP A 65 13.30 3.69 -1.38
C TRP A 65 13.87 4.87 -2.19
N ILE A 66 13.18 6.00 -2.29
CA ILE A 66 13.67 7.19 -3.02
C ILE A 66 15.01 7.69 -2.44
N LEU A 67 15.16 7.70 -1.12
CA LEU A 67 16.35 8.20 -0.44
C LEU A 67 17.53 7.20 -0.49
N THR A 68 17.24 5.90 -0.60
CA THR A 68 18.28 4.85 -0.59
C THR A 68 18.62 4.29 -1.97
N ARG A 69 17.88 4.67 -3.02
CA ARG A 69 18.19 4.26 -4.40
C ARG A 69 19.56 4.78 -4.85
N VAL A 70 20.18 4.04 -5.76
CA VAL A 70 21.51 4.39 -6.30
C VAL A 70 21.45 5.77 -6.98
N GLN A 71 22.29 6.69 -6.51
CA GLN A 71 22.38 8.04 -7.07
C GLN A 71 22.80 7.97 -8.55
N GLY A 72 22.15 8.76 -9.41
CA GLY A 72 22.37 8.77 -10.85
C GLY A 72 21.63 7.68 -11.63
N GLN A 73 20.94 6.73 -10.96
CA GLN A 73 20.06 5.80 -11.65
C GLN A 73 18.79 6.53 -12.15
N PRO A 74 18.47 6.48 -13.46
CA PRO A 74 17.26 7.10 -13.97
C PRO A 74 16.02 6.43 -13.40
N PHE A 75 14.93 7.19 -13.25
CA PHE A 75 13.65 6.65 -12.83
C PHE A 75 13.07 5.78 -13.96
N SER A 76 12.91 4.49 -13.69
CA SER A 76 12.46 3.53 -14.69
C SER A 76 10.93 3.52 -14.85
N ARG A 77 10.44 2.93 -15.94
CA ARG A 77 9.00 2.70 -16.13
C ARG A 77 8.42 1.77 -15.05
N ALA A 78 9.23 0.84 -14.54
CA ALA A 78 8.81 -0.05 -13.46
C ALA A 78 8.65 0.72 -12.14
N ASP A 79 9.53 1.68 -11.85
CA ASP A 79 9.42 2.54 -10.67
C ASP A 79 8.16 3.39 -10.74
N ALA A 80 7.88 3.96 -11.92
CA ALA A 80 6.65 4.70 -12.17
C ALA A 80 5.41 3.83 -11.99
N ALA A 81 5.42 2.62 -12.55
CA ALA A 81 4.31 1.68 -12.41
C ALA A 81 4.10 1.25 -10.95
N ALA A 82 5.17 1.00 -10.19
CA ALA A 82 5.07 0.67 -8.77
C ALA A 82 4.47 1.81 -7.95
N LEU A 83 4.88 3.05 -8.21
CA LEU A 83 4.33 4.24 -7.55
C LEU A 83 2.84 4.43 -7.89
N VAL A 84 2.48 4.27 -9.18
CA VAL A 84 1.09 4.35 -9.63
C VAL A 84 0.25 3.25 -9.00
N ILE A 85 0.77 2.02 -8.87
CA ILE A 85 0.08 0.92 -8.18
C ILE A 85 -0.08 1.24 -6.71
N ALA A 86 0.94 1.79 -6.04
CA ALA A 86 0.86 2.16 -4.63
C ALA A 86 -0.24 3.20 -4.36
N VAL A 87 -0.21 4.30 -5.11
CA VAL A 87 -1.23 5.36 -5.05
C VAL A 87 -2.60 4.84 -5.47
N GLY A 88 -2.66 4.09 -6.57
CA GLY A 88 -3.88 3.50 -7.10
C GLY A 88 -4.53 2.56 -6.10
N MET A 89 -3.77 1.72 -5.40
CA MET A 89 -4.28 0.85 -4.35
C MET A 89 -4.85 1.64 -3.16
N ALA A 90 -4.15 2.67 -2.69
CA ALA A 90 -4.67 3.53 -1.64
C ALA A 90 -6.03 4.15 -2.03
N LEU A 91 -6.15 4.63 -3.28
CA LEU A 91 -7.41 5.17 -3.80
C LEU A 91 -8.48 4.09 -4.00
N LEU A 92 -8.14 2.93 -4.57
CA LEU A 92 -9.06 1.81 -4.76
C LEU A 92 -9.68 1.34 -3.45
N LEU A 93 -8.92 1.36 -2.35
CA LEU A 93 -9.39 0.97 -1.03
C LEU A 93 -10.39 1.96 -0.41
N THR A 94 -10.61 3.12 -1.03
CA THR A 94 -11.69 4.06 -0.67
C THR A 94 -13.01 3.75 -1.37
N LEU A 95 -12.98 3.00 -2.48
CA LEU A 95 -14.17 2.65 -3.26
C LEU A 95 -15.31 1.99 -2.47
N PRO A 96 -15.05 1.15 -1.43
CA PRO A 96 -16.15 0.57 -0.68
C PRO A 96 -17.02 1.60 0.07
N ARG A 97 -16.60 2.87 0.12
CA ARG A 97 -17.46 3.98 0.57
C ARG A 97 -18.60 4.29 -0.42
N TYR A 98 -18.36 4.10 -1.71
CA TYR A 98 -19.29 4.48 -2.79
C TYR A 98 -20.05 3.28 -3.35
N VAL A 99 -19.50 2.06 -3.18
CA VAL A 99 -20.07 0.82 -3.68
C VAL A 99 -20.19 -0.16 -2.52
N ALA A 100 -21.38 -0.74 -2.34
CA ALA A 100 -21.58 -1.78 -1.34
C ALA A 100 -20.82 -3.06 -1.76
N LEU A 101 -19.73 -3.35 -1.05
CA LEU A 101 -18.94 -4.57 -1.24
C LEU A 101 -19.17 -5.54 -0.08
N PRO A 102 -19.13 -6.87 -0.34
CA PRO A 102 -19.33 -7.88 0.70
C PRO A 102 -18.18 -7.94 1.71
N VAL A 103 -17.01 -7.38 1.38
CA VAL A 103 -15.82 -7.36 2.22
C VAL A 103 -15.20 -5.96 2.19
N ASN A 104 -14.99 -5.39 3.37
CA ASN A 104 -14.37 -4.08 3.54
C ASN A 104 -13.05 -4.22 4.30
N PRO A 105 -11.91 -3.92 3.66
CA PRO A 105 -10.60 -4.03 4.31
C PRO A 105 -10.37 -2.95 5.37
N THR A 106 -11.17 -1.89 5.40
CA THR A 106 -11.11 -0.86 6.44
C THR A 106 -12.49 -0.64 7.04
N SER A 107 -12.54 -0.23 8.31
CA SER A 107 -13.80 -0.14 9.06
C SER A 107 -14.67 0.99 8.50
N ARG A 108 -14.04 2.09 8.06
CA ARG A 108 -14.70 3.28 7.53
C ARG A 108 -13.82 3.92 6.44
N PRO A 109 -13.93 3.47 5.17
CA PRO A 109 -13.12 4.02 4.10
C PRO A 109 -13.34 5.54 3.98
N PRO A 110 -12.26 6.36 3.95
CA PRO A 110 -12.38 7.81 3.81
C PRO A 110 -12.90 8.20 2.42
N GLU A 111 -13.30 9.46 2.26
CA GLU A 111 -13.63 10.01 0.94
C GLU A 111 -12.37 10.11 0.08
N VAL A 112 -12.52 9.88 -1.23
CA VAL A 112 -11.43 10.01 -2.20
C VAL A 112 -10.73 11.37 -2.05
N GLY A 113 -11.50 12.45 -1.87
CA GLY A 113 -10.96 13.80 -1.67
C GLY A 113 -10.04 13.91 -0.44
N VAL A 114 -10.41 13.29 0.68
CA VAL A 114 -9.60 13.28 1.91
C VAL A 114 -8.29 12.52 1.67
N VAL A 115 -8.35 11.38 0.97
CA VAL A 115 -7.16 10.59 0.65
C VAL A 115 -6.24 11.33 -0.33
N LEU A 116 -6.80 12.00 -1.34
CA LEU A 116 -6.03 12.83 -2.26
C LEU A 116 -5.28 13.95 -1.54
N ILE A 117 -5.94 14.64 -0.59
CA ILE A 117 -5.29 15.65 0.25
C ILE A 117 -4.18 15.02 1.08
N GLY A 118 -4.43 13.88 1.73
CA GLY A 118 -3.42 13.17 2.53
C GLY A 118 -2.20 12.76 1.71
N LEU A 119 -2.41 12.20 0.51
CA LEU A 119 -1.35 11.83 -0.43
C LEU A 119 -0.59 13.06 -0.96
N ALA A 120 -1.28 14.16 -1.25
CA ALA A 120 -0.65 15.41 -1.67
C ALA A 120 0.22 16.03 -0.57
N LEU A 121 -0.25 15.99 0.69
CA LEU A 121 0.53 16.42 1.84
C LEU A 121 1.76 15.53 2.06
N ALA A 122 1.61 14.22 1.95
CA ALA A 122 2.74 13.29 2.02
C ALA A 122 3.76 13.57 0.91
N ALA A 123 3.29 13.71 -0.34
CA ALA A 123 4.07 14.09 -1.52
C ALA A 123 4.87 15.38 -1.29
N GLY A 124 4.19 16.44 -0.85
CA GLY A 124 4.79 17.73 -0.58
C GLY A 124 5.82 17.67 0.55
N LEU A 125 5.53 16.95 1.63
CA LEU A 125 6.46 16.79 2.75
C LEU A 125 7.73 16.05 2.32
N GLY A 126 7.60 14.95 1.57
CA GLY A 126 8.76 14.22 1.06
C GLY A 126 9.60 15.05 0.08
N ALA A 127 8.96 15.83 -0.79
CA ALA A 127 9.65 16.75 -1.67
C ALA A 127 10.40 17.85 -0.90
N LEU A 128 9.77 18.42 0.14
CA LEU A 128 10.41 19.40 1.01
C LEU A 128 11.64 18.83 1.72
N ILE A 129 11.54 17.61 2.27
CA ILE A 129 12.67 16.93 2.91
C ILE A 129 13.81 16.73 1.90
N ALA A 130 13.50 16.30 0.68
CA ALA A 130 14.49 16.11 -0.37
C ALA A 130 15.16 17.42 -0.84
N LEU A 131 14.49 18.56 -0.71
CA LEU A 131 15.06 19.89 -1.02
C LEU A 131 15.97 20.43 0.11
N LEU A 132 15.79 19.97 1.34
CA LEU A 132 16.54 20.43 2.51
C LEU A 132 17.76 19.56 2.85
N ALA A 133 17.89 18.38 2.24
CA ALA A 133 18.99 17.43 2.41
C ALA A 133 20.10 17.65 1.39
#